data_AF-A0A7Y3V4E9-F1
#
_entry.id   AF-A0A7Y3V4E9-F1
#
_cell.length_a   1.000
_cell.length_b   1.000
_cell.length_c   1.000
_cell.angle_alpha   90.00
_cell.angle_beta   90.00
_cell.angle_gamma   90.00
#
_symmetry.space_group_name_H-M   'P 1'
#
loop_
_entity.id
_entity.type
_entity.pdbx_description
1 polymer ?
#
loop_
_entity_poly.entity_id
_entity_poly.type
_entity_poly.pdbx_seq_one_letter_code
_entity_poly.pdbx_strand_id
1 'polypeptide(L)'
;MKKGRYFFLFLIISFSCRNESLKIVDNDERIDLNTSFDIIEKHIYASEYDSAQIKINQVLLIDSNNVKLKVLQGILYKSTEHFSKSLFYFNQLLQNDRVELPYIYAMRAEVYAKLNRKKSAFIDLDSLLSISQDTFNYFFVRSNVHLFLREFDSSLYCINQLENDFNNKGLFFYQKAFIYLSKGDSISFCKNYQKAIENGFEVDSMFNFCNRRYY
;
A
#
# COMPACT_ATOMS: atom_id res chain seq x y z
N MET A 1 6.06 -17.02 1.85
CA MET A 1 5.68 -16.32 0.60
C MET A 1 4.88 -15.11 1.05
N LYS A 2 5.49 -13.92 1.06
CA LYS A 2 5.00 -12.76 1.82
C LYS A 2 3.65 -12.29 1.23
N LYS A 3 2.48 -12.63 1.80
CA LYS A 3 1.16 -12.20 1.28
C LYS A 3 0.38 -11.24 2.18
N GLY A 4 0.65 -11.21 3.49
CA GLY A 4 -0.15 -10.41 4.44
C GLY A 4 -0.09 -8.87 4.27
N ARG A 5 1.03 -8.31 3.78
CA ARG A 5 1.16 -6.87 3.51
C ARG A 5 0.67 -6.43 2.12
N TYR A 6 0.31 -7.39 1.26
CA TYR A 6 0.13 -7.20 -0.18
C TYR A 6 -1.32 -7.21 -0.64
N PHE A 7 -2.26 -7.60 0.24
CA PHE A 7 -3.65 -7.77 -0.14
C PHE A 7 -4.32 -6.46 -0.61
N PHE A 8 -3.93 -5.31 -0.04
CA PHE A 8 -4.53 -4.02 -0.39
C PHE A 8 -3.95 -3.34 -1.63
N LEU A 9 -2.65 -3.51 -1.91
CA LEU A 9 -2.07 -2.96 -3.14
C LEU A 9 -2.52 -3.77 -4.37
N PHE A 10 -2.80 -5.08 -4.21
CA PHE A 10 -3.25 -5.98 -5.27
C PHE A 10 -4.67 -5.68 -5.78
N LEU A 11 -5.55 -5.15 -4.91
CA LEU A 11 -6.94 -4.86 -5.27
C LEU A 11 -7.08 -3.55 -6.09
N ILE A 12 -6.08 -2.67 -6.02
CA ILE A 12 -6.12 -1.34 -6.61
C ILE A 12 -5.62 -1.31 -8.07
N ILE A 13 -4.66 -2.17 -8.43
CA ILE A 13 -3.93 -2.08 -9.71
C ILE A 13 -4.62 -2.86 -10.84
N SER A 14 -5.55 -3.77 -10.53
CA SER A 14 -6.14 -4.68 -11.52
C SER A 14 -7.13 -4.02 -12.50
N PHE A 15 -7.53 -2.76 -12.29
CA PHE A 15 -8.50 -2.05 -13.13
C PHE A 15 -8.02 -0.64 -13.50
N SER A 16 -7.19 -0.51 -14.54
CA SER A 16 -7.36 0.49 -15.61
C SER A 16 -6.10 0.65 -16.47
N CYS A 17 -6.35 0.91 -17.75
CA CYS A 17 -5.39 1.17 -18.84
C CYS A 17 -4.71 -0.06 -19.44
N ARG A 18 -5.52 -0.87 -20.14
CA ARG A 18 -5.04 -1.71 -21.25
C ARG A 18 -4.90 -0.81 -22.48
N ASN A 19 -3.69 -0.34 -22.77
CA ASN A 19 -3.30 0.18 -24.08
C ASN A 19 -1.87 -0.31 -24.37
N GLU A 20 -1.76 -1.11 -25.43
CA GLU A 20 -0.58 -1.86 -25.81
C GLU A 20 0.30 -1.04 -26.77
N SER A 21 1.61 -1.00 -26.52
CA SER A 21 2.59 -0.68 -27.55
C SER A 21 3.91 -1.38 -27.23
N LEU A 22 4.30 -2.32 -28.08
CA LEU A 22 5.66 -2.88 -28.11
C LEU A 22 6.60 -1.84 -28.72
N LYS A 23 7.75 -1.58 -28.09
CA LYS A 23 8.83 -0.80 -28.71
C LYS A 23 10.14 -1.58 -28.68
N ILE A 24 10.91 -1.42 -29.75
CA ILE A 24 12.26 -1.99 -29.90
C ILE A 24 13.23 -1.01 -29.23
N VAL A 25 14.07 -1.52 -28.33
CA VAL A 25 15.25 -0.80 -27.82
C VAL A 25 16.46 -1.32 -28.58
N ASP A 26 17.54 -0.52 -28.67
CA ASP A 26 18.75 -0.66 -29.51
C ASP A 26 19.53 -2.01 -29.44
N ASN A 27 18.99 -3.08 -28.85
CA ASN A 27 19.56 -4.43 -28.74
C ASN A 27 18.60 -5.55 -29.22
N ASP A 28 17.70 -5.30 -30.17
CA ASP A 28 16.69 -6.26 -30.70
C ASP A 28 15.69 -6.83 -29.67
N GLU A 29 15.76 -6.41 -28.41
CA GLU A 29 14.85 -6.84 -27.36
C GLU A 29 13.53 -6.06 -27.45
N ARG A 30 12.44 -6.75 -27.82
CA ARG A 30 11.09 -6.16 -27.80
C ARG A 30 10.64 -6.04 -26.34
N ILE A 31 10.52 -4.81 -25.86
CA ILE A 31 10.03 -4.55 -24.51
C ILE A 31 8.53 -4.32 -24.57
N ASP A 32 7.78 -5.23 -23.94
CA ASP A 32 6.37 -5.03 -23.64
C ASP A 32 6.21 -4.21 -22.36
N LEU A 33 5.50 -3.08 -22.46
CA LEU A 33 5.30 -2.17 -21.35
C LEU A 33 4.46 -2.80 -20.23
N ASN A 34 3.42 -3.56 -20.57
CA ASN A 34 2.55 -4.20 -19.58
C ASN A 34 3.33 -5.21 -18.74
N THR A 35 4.03 -6.13 -19.41
CA THR A 35 4.93 -7.09 -18.77
C THR A 35 5.98 -6.39 -17.92
N SER A 36 6.52 -5.26 -18.40
CA SER A 36 7.51 -4.48 -17.65
C SER A 36 6.93 -3.87 -16.38
N PHE A 37 5.71 -3.34 -16.41
CA PHE A 37 5.02 -2.83 -15.23
C PHE A 37 4.77 -3.94 -14.21
N ASP A 38 4.30 -5.10 -14.64
CA ASP A 38 4.04 -6.24 -13.75
C ASP A 38 5.33 -6.75 -13.08
N ILE A 39 6.45 -6.74 -13.81
CA ILE A 39 7.78 -7.06 -13.27
C ILE A 39 8.21 -6.02 -12.22
N ILE A 40 8.04 -4.73 -12.49
CA ILE A 40 8.36 -3.66 -11.53
C ILE A 40 7.55 -3.84 -10.26
N GLU A 41 6.24 -4.04 -10.39
CA GLU A 41 5.33 -4.27 -9.26
C GLU A 41 5.79 -5.48 -8.44
N LYS A 42 6.04 -6.61 -9.10
CA LYS A 42 6.53 -7.83 -8.45
C LYS A 42 7.82 -7.58 -7.67
N HIS A 43 8.80 -6.87 -8.25
CA HIS A 43 10.05 -6.56 -7.56
C HIS A 43 9.83 -5.64 -6.35
N ILE A 44 9.01 -4.59 -6.48
CA ILE A 44 8.61 -3.73 -5.35
C ILE A 44 7.98 -4.60 -4.24
N TYR A 45 7.09 -5.52 -4.61
CA TYR A 45 6.45 -6.43 -3.67
C TYR A 45 7.40 -7.44 -3.05
N ALA A 46 8.42 -7.88 -3.77
CA ALA A 46 9.45 -8.76 -3.20
C ALA A 46 10.39 -8.01 -2.24
N SER A 47 10.33 -6.67 -2.21
CA SER A 47 11.32 -5.76 -1.61
C SER A 47 12.66 -5.76 -2.37
N GLU A 48 12.64 -6.15 -3.64
CA GLU A 48 13.79 -6.17 -4.57
C GLU A 48 13.89 -4.81 -5.27
N TYR A 49 14.12 -3.75 -4.49
CA TYR A 49 14.01 -2.37 -4.97
C TYR A 49 15.02 -2.01 -6.07
N ASP A 50 16.22 -2.58 -6.04
CA ASP A 50 17.23 -2.35 -7.07
C ASP A 50 16.78 -2.93 -8.42
N SER A 51 16.23 -4.15 -8.42
CA SER A 51 15.66 -4.78 -9.61
C SER A 51 14.48 -3.98 -10.17
N ALA A 52 13.61 -3.47 -9.29
CA ALA A 52 12.53 -2.58 -9.68
C ALA A 52 13.06 -1.29 -10.34
N GLN A 53 14.11 -0.69 -9.76
CA GLN A 53 14.72 0.53 -10.30
C GLN A 53 15.38 0.31 -11.66
N ILE A 54 16.09 -0.80 -11.85
CA ILE A 54 16.65 -1.19 -13.15
C ILE A 54 15.54 -1.29 -14.20
N LYS A 55 14.44 -1.96 -13.86
CA LYS A 55 13.33 -2.12 -14.80
C LYS A 55 12.62 -0.80 -15.10
N ILE A 56 12.45 0.07 -14.10
CA ILE A 56 11.95 1.45 -14.29
C ILE A 56 12.83 2.22 -15.25
N ASN A 57 14.16 2.14 -15.12
CA ASN A 57 15.09 2.85 -16.01
C ASN A 57 14.95 2.39 -17.47
N GLN A 58 14.71 1.10 -17.70
CA GLN A 58 14.42 0.59 -19.05
C GLN A 58 13.13 1.18 -19.63
N VAL A 59 12.05 1.21 -18.82
CA VAL A 59 10.76 1.78 -19.26
C VAL A 59 10.88 3.29 -19.53
N LEU A 60 11.67 4.02 -18.75
CA LEU A 60 11.89 5.46 -18.93
C LEU A 60 12.48 5.82 -20.30
N LEU A 61 13.30 4.94 -20.88
CA LEU A 61 13.86 5.13 -22.23
C LEU A 61 12.78 5.04 -23.32
N ILE A 62 11.67 4.36 -23.04
CA ILE A 62 10.60 4.03 -23.99
C ILE A 62 9.44 5.02 -23.89
N ASP A 63 9.01 5.30 -22.66
CA ASP A 63 7.92 6.21 -22.33
C ASP A 63 8.14 6.81 -20.94
N SER A 64 8.82 7.94 -20.90
CA SER A 64 9.13 8.68 -19.67
C SER A 64 7.93 9.37 -19.04
N ASN A 65 6.82 9.52 -19.77
CA ASN A 65 5.64 10.25 -19.31
C ASN A 65 4.45 9.35 -18.97
N ASN A 66 4.65 8.03 -18.99
CA ASN A 66 3.63 7.06 -18.69
C ASN A 66 3.04 7.24 -17.28
N VAL A 67 1.70 7.27 -17.19
CA VAL A 67 0.97 7.42 -15.92
C VAL A 67 1.25 6.23 -14.99
N LYS A 68 1.18 4.99 -15.48
CA LYS A 68 1.43 3.78 -14.68
C LYS A 68 2.87 3.76 -14.17
N LEU A 69 3.85 4.17 -14.99
CA LEU A 69 5.24 4.29 -14.53
C LEU A 69 5.39 5.28 -13.37
N LYS A 70 4.75 6.46 -13.46
CA LYS A 70 4.77 7.46 -12.39
C LYS A 70 4.14 6.94 -11.09
N VAL A 71 3.06 6.17 -11.19
CA VAL A 71 2.46 5.46 -10.04
C VAL A 71 3.50 4.54 -9.39
N LEU A 72 4.18 3.72 -10.19
CA LEU A 72 5.18 2.76 -9.70
C LEU A 72 6.40 3.44 -9.09
N GLN A 73 6.86 4.56 -9.65
CA GLN A 73 7.92 5.37 -9.05
C GLN A 73 7.49 5.94 -7.69
N GLY A 74 6.26 6.47 -7.59
CA GLY A 74 5.70 6.95 -6.33
C GLY A 74 5.64 5.85 -5.26
N ILE A 75 5.23 4.64 -5.65
CA ILE A 75 5.20 3.45 -4.77
C ILE A 75 6.62 3.04 -4.37
N LEU A 76 7.56 2.93 -5.31
CA LEU A 76 8.95 2.55 -5.02
C LEU A 76 9.59 3.51 -4.00
N TYR A 77 9.42 4.81 -4.18
CA TYR A 77 9.93 5.80 -3.24
C TYR A 77 9.20 5.78 -1.90
N LYS A 78 7.90 5.43 -1.86
CA LYS A 78 7.19 5.19 -0.60
C LYS A 78 7.79 3.99 0.15
N SER A 79 8.02 2.89 -0.57
CA SER A 79 8.51 1.62 -0.03
C SER A 79 9.97 1.70 0.45
N THR A 80 10.77 2.57 -0.16
CA THR A 80 12.16 2.88 0.25
C THR A 80 12.26 4.09 1.18
N GLU A 81 11.15 4.57 1.71
CA GLU A 81 11.06 5.68 2.70
C GLU A 81 11.59 7.04 2.20
N HIS A 82 11.75 7.21 0.89
CA HIS A 82 12.04 8.49 0.26
C HIS A 82 10.76 9.31 0.07
N PHE A 83 10.13 9.69 1.18
CA PHE A 83 8.78 10.27 1.20
C PHE A 83 8.62 11.53 0.34
N SER A 84 9.61 12.43 0.34
CA SER A 84 9.55 13.64 -0.50
C SER A 84 9.52 13.31 -2.01
N LYS A 85 10.29 12.31 -2.45
CA LYS A 85 10.25 11.84 -3.85
C LYS A 85 8.93 11.13 -4.15
N SER A 86 8.42 10.32 -3.22
CA SER A 86 7.11 9.69 -3.36
C SER A 86 5.99 10.72 -3.56
N LEU A 87 5.95 11.76 -2.70
CA LEU A 87 5.01 12.88 -2.84
C LEU A 87 5.14 13.61 -4.18
N PHE A 88 6.36 13.80 -4.68
CA PHE A 88 6.57 14.43 -5.98
C PHE A 88 5.82 13.69 -7.10
N TYR A 89 5.99 12.37 -7.21
CA TYR A 89 5.30 11.57 -8.23
C TYR A 89 3.79 11.51 -8.02
N PHE A 90 3.31 11.36 -6.78
CA PHE A 90 1.87 11.38 -6.50
C PHE A 90 1.23 12.74 -6.80
N ASN A 91 1.93 13.84 -6.54
CA ASN A 91 1.44 15.18 -6.88
C ASN A 91 1.37 15.39 -8.40
N GLN A 92 2.34 14.90 -9.17
CA GLN A 92 2.28 14.97 -10.64
C GLN A 92 1.07 14.22 -11.20
N LEU A 93 0.68 13.09 -10.60
CA LEU A 93 -0.50 12.35 -11.04
C LEU A 93 -1.80 13.11 -10.81
N LEU A 94 -1.88 13.85 -9.70
CA LEU A 94 -3.06 14.63 -9.31
C LEU A 94 -3.10 16.04 -9.90
N GLN A 95 -2.09 16.47 -10.66
CA GLN A 95 -2.13 17.71 -11.43
C GLN A 95 -3.03 17.62 -12.67
N ASN A 96 -3.40 16.40 -13.07
CA ASN A 96 -4.25 16.17 -14.22
C ASN A 96 -5.64 15.74 -13.75
N ASP A 97 -6.57 16.70 -13.70
CA ASP A 97 -7.96 16.51 -13.23
C ASP A 97 -8.75 15.44 -14.01
N ARG A 98 -8.21 14.93 -15.12
CA ARG A 98 -8.84 13.89 -15.94
C ARG A 98 -8.65 12.47 -15.41
N VAL A 99 -7.82 12.26 -14.38
CA VAL A 99 -7.52 10.93 -13.86
C VAL A 99 -7.93 10.83 -12.38
N GLU A 100 -9.13 10.30 -12.15
CA GLU A 100 -9.59 9.97 -10.81
C GLU A 100 -8.96 8.65 -10.35
N LEU A 101 -7.88 8.77 -9.58
CA LEU A 101 -7.19 7.62 -8.98
C LEU A 101 -7.36 7.68 -7.44
N PRO A 102 -8.48 7.16 -6.88
CA PRO A 102 -8.73 7.21 -5.43
C PRO A 102 -7.54 6.71 -4.61
N TYR A 103 -6.88 5.67 -5.10
CA TYR A 103 -5.73 5.07 -4.45
C TYR A 103 -4.50 5.98 -4.32
N ILE A 104 -4.34 7.00 -5.18
CA ILE A 104 -3.25 7.97 -5.05
C ILE A 104 -3.47 8.84 -3.81
N TYR A 105 -4.71 9.24 -3.53
CA TYR A 105 -5.05 9.95 -2.30
C TYR A 105 -4.75 9.09 -1.07
N ALA A 106 -5.14 7.80 -1.10
CA ALA A 106 -4.81 6.88 -0.02
C ALA A 106 -3.30 6.78 0.25
N MET A 107 -2.49 6.58 -0.79
CA MET A 107 -1.04 6.47 -0.64
C MET A 107 -0.40 7.79 -0.20
N ARG A 108 -0.87 8.92 -0.71
CA ARG A 108 -0.36 10.24 -0.35
C ARG A 108 -0.72 10.59 1.10
N ALA A 109 -1.91 10.22 1.57
CA ALA A 109 -2.31 10.35 2.97
C ALA A 109 -1.37 9.59 3.93
N GLU A 110 -1.03 8.34 3.60
CA GLU A 110 -0.05 7.55 4.38
C GLU A 110 1.33 8.21 4.40
N VAL A 111 1.81 8.71 3.26
CA VAL A 111 3.10 9.40 3.17
C VAL A 111 3.09 10.70 3.99
N TYR A 112 2.02 11.49 3.91
CA TYR A 112 1.86 12.69 4.74
C TYR A 112 1.84 12.35 6.23
N ALA A 113 1.16 11.28 6.63
CA ALA A 113 1.13 10.82 8.01
C ALA A 113 2.54 10.43 8.52
N LYS A 114 3.32 9.70 7.71
CA LYS A 114 4.71 9.36 8.03
C LYS A 114 5.64 10.59 8.14
N LEU A 115 5.31 11.66 7.43
CA LEU A 115 5.97 12.96 7.54
C LEU A 115 5.40 13.85 8.67
N ASN A 116 4.51 13.32 9.51
CA ASN A 116 3.79 14.04 10.56
C ASN A 116 2.96 15.24 10.04
N ARG A 117 2.56 15.21 8.77
CA ARG A 117 1.72 16.24 8.12
C ARG A 117 0.25 15.88 8.21
N LYS A 118 -0.27 15.85 9.44
CA LYS A 118 -1.64 15.42 9.76
C LYS A 118 -2.71 16.10 8.88
N LYS A 119 -2.70 17.43 8.79
CA LYS A 119 -3.71 18.18 8.02
C LYS A 119 -3.77 17.72 6.55
N SER A 120 -2.63 17.59 5.89
CA SER A 120 -2.55 17.12 4.50
C SER A 120 -3.04 15.69 4.34
N ALA A 121 -2.73 14.81 5.30
CA ALA A 121 -3.21 13.43 5.29
C ALA A 121 -4.75 13.35 5.36
N PHE A 122 -5.38 14.16 6.21
CA PHE A 122 -6.84 14.16 6.34
C PHE A 122 -7.56 14.79 5.14
N ILE A 123 -6.97 15.82 4.50
CA ILE A 123 -7.49 16.34 3.23
C ILE A 123 -7.53 15.22 2.18
N ASP A 124 -6.48 14.42 2.07
CA ASP A 124 -6.44 13.30 1.12
C ASP A 124 -7.44 12.18 1.48
N LEU A 125 -7.67 11.93 2.77
CA LEU A 125 -8.71 10.98 3.21
C LEU A 125 -10.12 11.47 2.86
N ASP A 126 -10.38 12.77 2.98
CA ASP A 126 -11.67 13.36 2.60
C ASP A 126 -11.87 13.26 1.08
N SER A 127 -10.82 13.53 0.29
CA SER A 127 -10.83 13.29 -1.16
C SER A 127 -11.06 11.82 -1.50
N LEU A 128 -10.38 10.88 -0.84
CA LEU A 128 -10.57 9.45 -1.04
C LEU A 128 -12.04 9.04 -0.84
N LEU A 129 -12.66 9.50 0.24
CA LEU A 129 -14.07 9.22 0.55
C LEU A 129 -15.03 9.84 -0.47
N SER A 130 -14.70 11.01 -1.01
CA SER A 130 -15.55 11.70 -1.99
C SER A 130 -15.55 11.00 -3.36
N ILE A 131 -14.46 10.35 -3.74
CA ILE A 131 -14.30 9.72 -5.06
C ILE A 131 -14.68 8.23 -5.00
N SER A 132 -14.39 7.54 -3.89
CA SER A 132 -14.65 6.10 -3.75
C SER A 132 -15.63 5.82 -2.62
N GLN A 133 -16.67 5.04 -2.93
CA GLN A 133 -17.59 4.48 -1.93
C GLN A 133 -17.05 3.20 -1.26
N ASP A 134 -15.80 2.83 -1.54
CA ASP A 134 -15.12 1.71 -0.88
C ASP A 134 -14.85 2.05 0.60
N THR A 135 -15.84 1.73 1.41
CA THR A 135 -15.85 1.97 2.85
C THR A 135 -14.76 1.17 3.57
N PHE A 136 -14.44 -0.02 3.05
CA PHE A 136 -13.38 -0.86 3.61
C PHE A 136 -12.02 -0.19 3.46
N ASN A 137 -11.67 0.22 2.24
CA ASN A 137 -10.42 0.91 1.96
C ASN A 137 -10.32 2.25 2.71
N TYR A 138 -11.41 3.02 2.76
CA TYR A 138 -11.45 4.28 3.51
C TYR A 138 -11.07 4.09 5.00
N PHE A 139 -11.75 3.21 5.72
CA PHE A 139 -11.47 3.01 7.15
C PHE A 139 -10.12 2.34 7.40
N PHE A 140 -9.69 1.46 6.50
CA PHE A 140 -8.38 0.83 6.60
C PHE A 140 -7.23 1.84 6.46
N VAL A 141 -7.29 2.70 5.43
CA VAL A 141 -6.27 3.73 5.21
C VAL A 141 -6.32 4.79 6.31
N ARG A 142 -7.52 5.21 6.74
CA ARG A 142 -7.67 6.15 7.86
C ARG A 142 -7.09 5.59 9.16
N SER A 143 -7.27 4.29 9.42
CA SER A 143 -6.60 3.62 10.54
C SER A 143 -5.06 3.68 10.42
N ASN A 144 -4.49 3.40 9.24
CA ASN A 144 -3.05 3.49 9.01
C ASN A 144 -2.53 4.91 9.23
N VAL A 145 -3.25 5.93 8.75
CA VAL A 145 -2.90 7.34 8.97
C VAL A 145 -2.84 7.66 10.47
N HIS A 146 -3.86 7.29 11.24
CA HIS A 146 -3.83 7.46 12.71
C HIS A 146 -2.68 6.66 13.34
N LEU A 147 -2.40 5.45 12.87
CA LEU A 147 -1.32 4.62 13.38
C LEU A 147 0.06 5.27 13.16
N PHE A 148 0.35 5.80 11.97
CA PHE A 148 1.60 6.50 11.68
C PHE A 148 1.76 7.78 12.49
N LEU A 149 0.65 8.45 12.85
CA LEU A 149 0.61 9.59 13.76
C LEU A 149 0.67 9.20 15.24
N ARG A 150 0.77 7.89 15.56
CA ARG A 150 0.74 7.32 16.93
C ARG A 150 -0.57 7.57 17.70
N GLU A 151 -1.67 7.75 16.98
CA GLU A 151 -3.02 7.94 17.52
C GLU A 151 -3.75 6.58 17.61
N PHE A 152 -3.27 5.72 18.52
CA PHE A 152 -3.65 4.31 18.55
C PHE A 152 -5.15 4.07 18.78
N ASP A 153 -5.78 4.83 19.67
CA ASP A 153 -7.21 4.64 19.98
C ASP A 153 -8.10 5.04 18.80
N SER A 154 -7.76 6.13 18.10
CA SER A 154 -8.43 6.53 16.85
C SER A 154 -8.21 5.51 15.73
N SER A 155 -7.01 4.94 15.66
CA SER A 155 -6.69 3.85 14.72
C SER A 155 -7.54 2.61 14.98
N LEU A 156 -7.68 2.19 16.24
CA LEU A 156 -8.55 1.07 16.66
C LEU A 156 -10.03 1.35 16.38
N TYR A 157 -10.50 2.57 16.64
CA TYR A 157 -11.87 2.98 16.32
C TYR A 157 -12.17 2.79 14.84
N CYS A 158 -11.27 3.23 13.95
CA CYS A 158 -11.43 3.09 12.51
C CYS A 158 -11.46 1.61 12.10
N ILE A 159 -10.57 0.77 12.63
CA ILE A 159 -10.58 -0.67 12.28
C ILE A 159 -11.83 -1.37 12.79
N ASN A 160 -12.35 -1.01 13.96
CA ASN A 160 -13.58 -1.61 14.46
C ASN A 160 -14.81 -1.31 13.57
N GLN A 161 -14.77 -0.29 12.70
CA GLN A 161 -15.83 -0.08 11.69
C GLN A 161 -15.89 -1.23 10.66
N LEU A 162 -14.83 -2.03 10.55
CA LEU A 162 -14.69 -3.14 9.61
C LEU A 162 -15.00 -4.51 10.23
N GLU A 163 -15.50 -4.56 11.48
CA GLU A 163 -15.69 -5.81 12.22
C GLU A 163 -16.66 -6.79 11.52
N ASN A 164 -17.65 -6.25 10.81
CA ASN A 164 -18.66 -7.03 10.09
C ASN A 164 -18.26 -7.37 8.64
N ASP A 165 -17.05 -7.00 8.19
CA ASP A 165 -16.53 -7.44 6.88
C ASP A 165 -15.97 -8.85 6.99
N PHE A 166 -16.80 -9.83 6.63
CA PHE A 166 -16.44 -11.24 6.68
C PHE A 166 -15.39 -11.65 5.63
N ASN A 167 -15.28 -10.93 4.51
CA ASN A 167 -14.33 -11.26 3.45
C ASN A 167 -12.88 -10.96 3.86
N ASN A 168 -12.70 -10.01 4.78
CA ASN A 168 -11.38 -9.52 5.20
C ASN A 168 -11.08 -9.76 6.68
N LYS A 169 -11.75 -10.73 7.31
CA LYS A 169 -11.69 -10.95 8.76
C LYS A 169 -10.28 -11.26 9.29
N GLY A 170 -9.49 -12.04 8.55
CA GLY A 170 -8.09 -12.30 8.88
C GLY A 170 -7.24 -11.03 8.88
N LEU A 171 -7.40 -10.19 7.86
CA LEU A 171 -6.72 -8.90 7.73
C LEU A 171 -7.15 -7.89 8.81
N PHE A 172 -8.44 -7.84 9.15
CA PHE A 172 -8.96 -7.06 10.26
C PHE A 172 -8.24 -7.38 11.57
N PHE A 173 -8.14 -8.66 11.93
CA PHE A 173 -7.45 -9.08 13.14
C PHE A 173 -5.95 -8.82 13.09
N TYR A 174 -5.32 -9.03 11.92
CA TYR A 174 -3.90 -8.72 11.74
C TYR A 174 -3.63 -7.22 11.97
N GLN A 175 -4.47 -6.35 11.41
CA GLN A 175 -4.34 -4.91 11.57
C GLN A 175 -4.52 -4.49 13.04
N LYS A 176 -5.51 -5.05 13.75
CA LYS A 176 -5.65 -4.82 15.20
C LYS A 176 -4.41 -5.26 15.97
N ALA A 177 -3.86 -6.43 15.64
CA ALA A 177 -2.63 -6.91 16.25
C ALA A 177 -1.49 -5.90 16.04
N PHE A 178 -1.28 -5.43 14.81
CA PHE A 178 -0.24 -4.46 14.50
C PHE A 178 -0.40 -3.13 15.26
N ILE A 179 -1.63 -2.65 15.46
CA ILE A 179 -1.90 -1.46 16.28
C ILE A 179 -1.55 -1.71 17.74
N TYR A 180 -1.95 -2.84 18.32
CA TYR A 180 -1.62 -3.18 19.71
C TYR A 180 -0.11 -3.38 19.93
N LEU A 181 0.59 -3.99 18.98
CA LEU A 181 2.04 -4.08 18.98
C LEU A 181 2.68 -2.69 19.03
N SER A 182 2.19 -1.77 18.20
CA SER A 182 2.69 -0.39 18.14
C SER A 182 2.37 0.41 19.41
N LYS A 183 1.29 0.07 20.11
CA LYS A 183 0.92 0.61 21.43
C LYS A 183 1.74 0.00 22.58
N GLY A 184 2.47 -1.10 22.33
CA GLY A 184 3.24 -1.86 23.34
C GLY A 184 2.43 -2.91 24.10
N ASP A 185 1.16 -3.13 23.73
CA ASP A 185 0.30 -4.13 24.34
C ASP A 185 0.52 -5.51 23.70
N SER A 186 1.48 -6.25 24.26
CA SER A 186 1.86 -7.59 23.81
C SER A 186 0.73 -8.62 23.96
N ILE A 187 -0.15 -8.46 24.95
CA ILE A 187 -1.22 -9.42 25.26
C ILE A 187 -2.29 -9.30 24.17
N SER A 188 -2.76 -8.08 23.92
CA SER A 188 -3.75 -7.82 22.87
C SER A 188 -3.18 -8.07 21.48
N PHE A 189 -1.88 -7.80 21.25
CA PHE A 189 -1.19 -8.22 20.03
C PHE A 189 -1.36 -9.72 19.79
N CYS A 190 -0.93 -10.57 20.73
CA CYS A 190 -0.96 -12.02 20.52
C CYS A 190 -2.37 -12.58 20.37
N LYS A 191 -3.34 -12.05 21.13
CA LYS A 191 -4.75 -12.44 21.00
C LYS A 191 -5.30 -12.15 19.60
N ASN A 192 -5.05 -10.96 19.06
CA ASN A 192 -5.56 -10.59 17.73
C ASN A 192 -4.74 -11.28 16.63
N TYR A 193 -3.44 -11.46 16.81
CA TYR A 193 -2.59 -12.15 15.84
C TYR A 193 -3.00 -13.61 15.67
N GLN A 194 -3.32 -14.30 16.77
CA GLN A 194 -3.86 -15.66 16.74
C GLN A 194 -5.19 -15.73 15.96
N LYS A 195 -6.11 -14.79 16.23
CA LYS A 195 -7.37 -14.69 15.48
C LYS A 195 -7.15 -14.42 13.99
N ALA A 196 -6.12 -13.66 13.62
CA ALA A 196 -5.80 -13.43 12.21
C ALA A 196 -5.48 -14.76 11.51
N ILE A 197 -4.64 -15.60 12.12
CA ILE A 197 -4.27 -16.93 11.61
C ILE A 197 -5.49 -17.85 11.52
N GLU A 198 -6.31 -17.89 12.57
CA GLU A 198 -7.56 -18.68 12.60
C GLU A 198 -8.54 -18.28 11.48
N ASN A 199 -8.47 -17.03 11.02
CA ASN A 199 -9.27 -16.51 9.92
C ASN A 199 -8.48 -16.48 8.59
N GLY A 200 -7.53 -17.38 8.42
CA GLY A 200 -6.86 -17.65 7.15
C GLY A 200 -5.78 -16.64 6.73
N PHE A 201 -5.36 -15.74 7.63
CA PHE A 201 -4.29 -14.80 7.32
C PHE A 201 -2.91 -15.48 7.35
N GLU A 202 -2.27 -15.59 6.19
CA GLU A 202 -0.92 -16.17 6.06
C GLU A 202 0.14 -15.25 6.69
N VAL A 203 0.88 -15.76 7.68
CA VAL A 203 1.95 -15.02 8.36
C VAL A 203 3.29 -15.75 8.30
N ASP A 204 4.32 -15.04 7.85
CA ASP A 204 5.63 -15.66 7.55
C ASP A 204 6.68 -15.54 8.70
N SER A 205 6.47 -14.75 9.77
CA SER A 205 7.61 -14.48 10.71
C SER A 205 7.33 -14.15 12.19
N MET A 206 6.10 -13.86 12.63
CA MET A 206 5.84 -13.42 14.02
C MET A 206 5.22 -14.48 14.95
N PHE A 207 4.96 -15.70 14.48
CA PHE A 207 4.32 -16.77 15.28
C PHE A 207 5.11 -17.12 16.56
N ASN A 208 6.44 -17.10 16.48
CA ASN A 208 7.32 -17.45 17.61
C ASN A 208 7.27 -16.46 18.78
N PHE A 209 6.80 -15.23 18.58
CA PHE A 209 6.68 -14.24 19.65
C PHE A 209 5.55 -14.56 20.63
N CYS A 210 4.44 -15.12 20.13
CA CYS A 210 3.26 -15.37 20.95
C CYS A 210 3.29 -16.67 21.73
N ASN A 211 4.06 -17.66 21.27
CA ASN A 211 4.18 -18.96 21.95
C ASN A 211 5.15 -18.98 23.14
N ARG A 212 5.94 -17.92 23.38
CA ARG A 212 6.93 -17.86 24.47
C ARG A 212 6.38 -17.35 25.82
N ARG A 213 5.11 -16.97 25.90
CA ARG A 213 4.54 -16.30 27.09
C ARG A 213 3.40 -17.05 27.79
N TYR A 214 3.11 -18.27 27.37
CA TYR A 214 2.03 -19.11 27.93
C TYR A 214 2.51 -20.44 28.53
N TYR A 215 3.79 -20.53 28.91
CA TYR A 215 4.31 -21.60 29.78
C TYR A 215 5.11 -20.99 30.93
#